data_AF-A0AAY4DY83-F1
#
_entry.id   AF-A0AAY4DY83-F1
#
_cell.length_a   1.000
_cell.length_b   1.000
_cell.length_c   1.000
_cell.angle_alpha   90.00
_cell.angle_beta   90.00
_cell.angle_gamma   90.00
#
_symmetry.space_group_name_H-M   'P 1'
#
loop_
_entity.id
_entity.type
_entity.pdbx_description
1 polymer ?
#
loop_
_entity_poly.entity_id
_entity_poly.type
_entity_poly.pdbx_seq_one_letter_code
_entity_poly.pdbx_strand_id
1 'polypeptide(L)' 'CGRPEVSKPREQMRQYFRRRVFRDEPPAPTSMAVAKTFHEISAKLLTGEVLNFSSLKGKVVLIENVASL' A
#
# COMPACT_ATOMS: atom_id res chain seq x y z
N CYS A 1 19.39 34.94 38.89
CA CYS A 1 19.66 33.49 38.90
C CYS A 1 18.44 32.77 38.35
N GLY A 2 18.51 32.31 37.09
CA GLY A 2 17.38 31.73 36.35
C GLY A 2 17.00 30.35 36.88
N ARG A 3 15.68 30.12 37.04
CA ARG A 3 15.14 28.80 37.39
C ARG A 3 15.31 27.85 36.20
N PRO A 4 15.70 26.58 36.38
CA PRO A 4 15.64 25.61 35.29
C PRO A 4 14.17 25.33 34.97
N GLU A 5 13.75 25.63 33.73
CA GLU A 5 12.43 25.28 33.22
C GLU A 5 12.28 23.76 33.23
N VAL A 6 11.38 23.26 34.09
CA VAL A 6 10.96 21.87 34.09
C VAL A 6 10.11 21.65 32.83
N SER A 7 10.76 21.20 31.74
CA SER A 7 10.09 20.89 30.47
C SER A 7 8.98 19.87 30.72
N LYS A 8 7.75 20.24 30.36
CA LYS A 8 6.54 19.48 30.66
C LYS A 8 6.64 18.08 30.03
N PRO A 9 6.28 16.99 30.73
CA PRO A 9 6.36 15.61 30.21
C PRO A 9 5.66 15.40 28.85
N ARG A 10 4.60 16.18 28.57
CA ARG A 10 3.89 16.18 27.27
C ARG A 10 4.75 16.65 26.09
N GLU A 11 5.73 17.49 26.34
CA GLU A 11 6.59 18.09 25.34
C GLU A 11 7.70 17.14 24.91
N GLN A 12 8.30 16.42 25.87
CA GLN A 12 9.18 15.27 25.57
C GLN A 12 8.44 14.19 24.77
N MET A 13 7.19 13.90 25.12
CA MET A 13 6.39 12.92 24.38
C MET A 13 6.11 13.40 22.94
N ARG A 14 5.76 14.68 22.75
CA ARG A 14 5.65 15.29 21.41
C ARG A 14 6.94 15.22 20.60
N GLN A 15 8.08 15.49 21.23
CA GLN A 15 9.39 15.40 20.59
C GLN A 15 9.75 13.96 20.21
N TYR A 16 9.42 12.98 21.06
CA TYR A 16 9.60 11.56 20.79
C TYR A 16 8.78 11.08 19.59
N PHE A 17 7.50 11.46 19.50
CA PHE A 17 6.65 11.13 18.36
C PHE A 17 7.13 11.83 17.08
N ARG A 18 7.52 13.11 17.14
CA ARG A 18 8.05 13.84 15.98
C ARG A 18 9.31 13.18 15.41
N ARG A 19 10.20 12.67 16.28
CA ARG A 19 11.47 12.05 15.88
C ARG A 19 11.30 10.63 15.33
N ARG A 20 10.24 9.91 15.69
CA ARG A 20 9.93 8.58 15.13
C ARG A 20 9.23 8.61 13.77
N VAL A 21 8.47 9.67 13.48
CA VAL A 21 7.68 9.76 12.23
C VAL A 21 8.55 10.13 11.02
N PHE A 22 9.74 10.70 11.23
CA PHE A 22 10.69 11.07 10.17
C PHE A 22 12.04 10.35 10.36
N ARG A 23 12.04 9.01 10.33
CA ARG A 23 13.24 8.32 9.85
C ARG A 23 13.25 8.50 8.34
N ASP A 24 14.14 9.35 7.86
CA ASP A 24 14.61 9.35 6.48
C ASP A 24 15.35 8.01 6.23
N GLU A 25 14.61 6.92 6.11
CA GLU A 25 15.11 5.81 5.31
C GLU A 25 14.96 6.23 3.85
N PRO A 26 16.06 6.35 3.09
CA PRO A 26 15.93 6.53 1.65
C PRO A 26 15.09 5.36 1.14
N PRO A 27 14.02 5.60 0.37
CA PRO A 27 13.26 4.49 -0.18
C PRO A 27 14.25 3.66 -0.97
N ALA A 28 14.39 2.38 -0.58
CA ALA A 28 15.05 1.38 -1.41
C ALA A 28 14.54 1.53 -2.85
N PRO A 29 15.32 1.17 -3.89
CA PRO A 29 14.83 1.17 -5.26
C PRO A 29 13.67 0.17 -5.35
N THR A 30 12.49 0.66 -5.01
CA THR A 30 11.22 0.08 -5.34
C THR A 30 11.18 0.27 -6.84
N SER A 31 11.66 -0.75 -7.55
CA SER A 31 11.18 -1.08 -8.89
C SER A 31 9.72 -0.69 -8.88
N MET A 32 9.39 0.44 -9.52
CA MET A 32 8.03 0.94 -9.63
C MET A 32 7.19 -0.28 -9.94
N ALA A 33 6.35 -0.70 -8.99
CA ALA A 33 5.45 -1.79 -9.25
C ALA A 33 4.57 -1.25 -10.36
N VAL A 34 4.90 -1.59 -11.61
CA VAL A 34 4.08 -1.30 -12.77
C VAL A 34 2.79 -2.00 -12.41
N ALA A 35 1.80 -1.20 -11.98
CA ALA A 35 0.50 -1.72 -11.65
C ALA A 35 0.02 -2.41 -12.92
N LYS A 36 0.04 -3.75 -12.92
CA LYS A 36 -0.39 -4.53 -14.06
C LYS A 36 -1.80 -4.05 -14.37
N THR A 37 -1.99 -3.53 -15.58
CA THR A 37 -3.30 -3.09 -15.98
C THR A 37 -4.24 -4.29 -15.91
N PHE A 38 -5.53 -4.08 -15.65
CA PHE A 38 -6.50 -5.17 -15.52
C PHE A 38 -6.43 -6.17 -16.70
N HIS A 39 -6.14 -5.66 -17.90
CA HIS A 39 -6.04 -6.44 -19.12
C HIS A 39 -4.76 -7.29 -19.26
N GLU A 40 -3.77 -7.08 -18.41
CA GLU A 40 -2.53 -7.88 -18.36
C GLU A 40 -2.63 -9.08 -17.40
N ILE A 41 -3.74 -9.17 -16.67
CA ILE A 41 -4.01 -10.30 -15.79
C ILE A 41 -4.52 -11.46 -16.65
N SER A 42 -4.30 -12.68 -16.19
CA SER A 42 -4.97 -13.88 -16.67
C SER A 42 -5.45 -14.71 -15.49
N ALA A 43 -6.54 -15.46 -15.69
CA ALA A 43 -7.10 -16.35 -14.69
C ALA A 43 -7.32 -17.74 -15.29
N LYS A 44 -7.10 -18.78 -14.49
CA LYS A 44 -7.48 -20.13 -14.86
C LYS A 44 -8.93 -20.37 -14.44
N LEU A 45 -9.77 -20.70 -15.41
CA LEU A 45 -11.16 -21.05 -15.18
C LEU A 45 -11.26 -22.42 -14.50
N LEU A 46 -12.39 -22.69 -13.86
CA LEU A 46 -12.67 -23.99 -13.24
C LEU A 46 -12.68 -25.14 -14.28
N THR A 47 -12.97 -24.82 -15.54
CA THR A 47 -12.88 -25.75 -16.68
C THR A 47 -11.43 -26.09 -17.06
N GLY A 48 -10.44 -25.39 -16.49
CA GLY A 48 -9.02 -25.57 -16.77
C GLY A 48 -8.46 -24.64 -17.83
N GLU A 49 -9.31 -23.91 -18.55
CA GLU A 49 -8.93 -22.94 -19.58
C GLU A 49 -8.32 -21.67 -18.98
N VAL A 50 -7.43 -21.02 -19.72
CA VAL A 50 -6.85 -19.74 -19.31
C VAL A 50 -7.61 -18.60 -19.98
N LEU A 51 -8.27 -17.78 -19.16
CA LEU A 51 -8.92 -16.55 -19.59
C LEU A 51 -7.95 -15.38 -19.45
N ASN A 52 -7.58 -14.76 -20.58
CA ASN A 52 -6.85 -13.50 -20.59
C ASN A 52 -7.84 -12.32 -20.54
N PHE A 53 -7.69 -11.43 -19.56
CA PHE A 53 -8.60 -10.28 -19.40
C PHE A 53 -8.43 -9.22 -20.50
N SER A 54 -7.39 -9.34 -21.33
CA SER A 54 -7.24 -8.58 -22.58
C SER A 54 -8.38 -8.83 -23.58
N SER A 55 -8.99 -10.03 -23.56
CA SER A 55 -10.14 -10.37 -24.42
C SER A 55 -11.43 -9.61 -24.07
N LEU A 56 -11.48 -9.00 -22.88
CA LEU A 56 -12.63 -8.25 -22.37
C LEU A 56 -12.49 -6.73 -22.58
N LYS A 57 -11.48 -6.28 -23.32
CA LYS A 57 -11.33 -4.87 -23.71
C LYS A 57 -12.59 -4.39 -24.45
N GLY A 58 -13.07 -3.20 -24.08
CA GLY A 58 -14.29 -2.60 -24.65
C GLY A 58 -15.59 -3.16 -24.10
N LYS A 59 -15.53 -4.06 -23.10
CA LYS A 59 -16.71 -4.58 -22.39
C LYS A 59 -16.69 -4.10 -20.95
N VAL A 60 -17.88 -3.79 -20.42
CA VAL A 60 -18.05 -3.54 -18.99
C VAL A 60 -18.18 -4.90 -18.30
N VAL A 61 -17.37 -5.14 -17.28
CA VAL A 61 -17.29 -6.42 -16.58
C VAL A 61 -17.51 -6.23 -15.08
N LEU A 62 -18.30 -7.11 -14.47
CA LEU A 62 -18.44 -7.21 -13.02
C LEU A 62 -17.54 -8.36 -12.54
N ILE A 63 -16.74 -8.11 -11.52
CA ILE A 63 -15.86 -9.11 -10.90
C ILE A 63 -16.26 -9.24 -9.44
N GLU A 64 -16.69 -10.44 -9.08
CA GLU A 64 -17.06 -10.79 -7.72
C GLU A 64 -16.00 -11.73 -7.14
N ASN A 65 -15.50 -11.41 -5.95
CA ASN A 65 -14.62 -12.31 -5.21
C ASN A 65 -15.47 -13.26 -4.37
N VAL A 66 -15.74 -14.44 -4.90
CA VAL A 66 -16.42 -15.52 -4.18
C VAL A 66 -15.36 -16.45 -3.59
N ALA A 67 -14.83 -16.07 -2.42
CA ALA A 67 -14.04 -16.97 -1.59
C ALA A 67 -14.95 -17.54 -0.49
N SER A 68 -15.00 -18.87 -0.34
CA SER A 68 -15.51 -19.46 0.91
C SER A 68 -14.45 -19.23 1.99
N LEU A 69 -14.80 -18.47 3.03
CA LEU A 69 -14.00 -18.34 4.26
C LEU A 69 -14.06 -19.64 5.09
#